data_AF-V5HBD3-F1
#
_entry.id   AF-V5HBD3-F1
#
_cell.length_a   1.000
_cell.length_b   1.000
_cell.length_c   1.000
_cell.angle_alpha   90.00
_cell.angle_beta   90.00
_cell.angle_gamma   90.00
#
_symmetry.space_group_name_H-M   'P 1'
#
loop_
_entity.id
_entity.type
_entity.pdbx_description
1 polymer ?
#
loop_
_entity_poly.entity_id
_entity_poly.type
_entity_poly.pdbx_seq_one_letter_code
_entity_poly.pdbx_strand_id
1 'polypeptide(L)'
;MTRLDGLAVLCLAVTTCFVKSEETGRLFPEDLRWTNEISDNHLDAGRKVNVTLFHESMCPDSKEFITNQLYPTYELLRDYMVVVLVPFGNGHIDNKTLRNGKTYVSITCQHGVNECKGNKIEACAIKKYKMTSLWLPFVACMSRFPDPHKRGKMCADSLHLEWPAVGQCADGKEGQDLLYEMGRLTKDHRPPIEYVPYIDFDGVHDQKAEEEARSNLLGVVCKKLGEVKPKVCYGH
;
A
#
# COMPACT_ATOMS: atom_id res chain seq x y z
N MET A 1 56.68 -49.25 -28.46
CA MET A 1 55.55 -50.10 -28.00
C MET A 1 55.44 -49.85 -26.50
N THR A 2 54.43 -49.24 -25.88
CA THR A 2 53.02 -48.95 -26.21
C THR A 2 52.55 -47.83 -25.27
N ARG A 3 51.57 -47.05 -25.74
CA ARG A 3 50.99 -45.82 -25.16
C ARG A 3 50.37 -45.98 -23.76
N LEU A 4 50.23 -44.87 -23.03
CA LEU A 4 48.90 -44.27 -22.76
C LEU A 4 49.01 -42.85 -22.19
N ASP A 5 48.17 -41.99 -22.76
CA ASP A 5 48.00 -40.56 -22.50
C ASP A 5 47.38 -40.29 -21.12
N GLY A 6 47.62 -39.09 -20.56
CA GLY A 6 46.96 -38.63 -19.35
C GLY A 6 47.16 -37.13 -19.11
N LEU A 7 46.17 -36.33 -19.54
CA LEU A 7 46.05 -34.90 -19.27
C LEU A 7 46.13 -34.60 -17.76
N ALA A 8 47.03 -33.72 -17.35
CA ALA A 8 46.99 -33.09 -16.04
C ALA A 8 46.16 -31.78 -16.11
N VAL A 9 44.98 -31.90 -15.52
CA VAL A 9 43.97 -30.92 -15.13
C VAL A 9 44.46 -29.47 -14.98
N LEU A 10 43.89 -28.59 -15.81
CA LEU A 10 43.89 -27.14 -15.60
C LEU A 10 42.93 -26.82 -14.43
N CYS A 11 43.45 -26.22 -13.36
CA CYS A 11 42.64 -25.71 -12.25
C CYS A 11 41.78 -24.52 -12.73
N LEU A 12 40.54 -24.77 -13.13
CA LEU A 12 39.52 -23.73 -13.26
C LEU A 12 38.96 -23.45 -11.86
N ALA A 13 39.41 -22.37 -11.25
CA ALA A 13 38.77 -21.82 -10.05
C ALA A 13 37.37 -21.32 -10.44
N VAL A 14 36.36 -22.14 -10.19
CA VAL A 14 34.96 -21.68 -10.20
C VAL A 14 34.76 -20.91 -8.90
N THR A 15 34.88 -19.58 -8.97
CA THR A 15 34.42 -18.71 -7.90
C THR A 15 32.90 -18.83 -7.82
N THR A 16 32.41 -19.76 -7.01
CA THR A 16 31.01 -19.74 -6.59
C THR A 16 30.81 -18.49 -5.76
N CYS A 17 30.20 -17.46 -6.35
CA CYS A 17 29.63 -16.34 -5.60
C CYS A 17 28.53 -16.90 -4.69
N PHE A 18 28.86 -17.17 -3.44
CA PHE A 18 27.87 -17.29 -2.39
C PHE A 18 27.31 -15.89 -2.14
N VAL A 19 26.14 -15.60 -2.71
CA VAL A 19 25.32 -14.48 -2.26
C VAL A 19 24.82 -14.83 -0.86
N LYS A 20 25.38 -14.20 0.16
CA LYS A 20 24.79 -14.20 1.49
C LYS A 20 23.43 -13.52 1.40
N SER A 21 22.37 -14.26 1.65
CA SER A 21 21.05 -13.68 1.92
C SER A 21 21.08 -13.08 3.32
N GLU A 22 21.17 -11.76 3.43
CA GLU A 22 20.69 -11.04 4.60
C GLU A 22 19.24 -10.67 4.32
N GLU A 23 18.31 -11.58 4.66
CA GLU A 23 16.88 -11.30 4.68
C GLU A 23 16.53 -10.57 5.99
N THR A 24 16.74 -9.26 6.02
CA THR A 24 16.06 -8.37 6.96
C THR A 24 15.64 -7.10 6.23
N GLY A 25 14.32 -6.95 6.03
CA GLY A 25 13.71 -5.74 5.48
C GLY A 25 13.50 -5.81 3.97
N ARG A 26 12.39 -6.40 3.53
CA ARG A 26 11.93 -6.25 2.15
C ARG A 26 11.52 -4.79 1.97
N LEU A 27 12.46 -4.01 1.45
CA LEU A 27 12.31 -2.61 1.04
C LEU A 27 11.05 -2.47 0.17
N PHE A 28 10.24 -1.45 0.41
CA PHE A 28 9.10 -1.12 -0.46
C PHE A 28 9.57 -1.05 -1.92
N PRO A 29 8.74 -1.45 -2.90
CA PRO A 29 8.98 -1.10 -4.31
C PRO A 29 9.33 0.39 -4.39
N GLU A 30 10.33 0.80 -5.18
CA GLU A 30 10.72 2.22 -5.29
C GLU A 30 9.52 3.13 -5.58
N ASP A 31 8.53 2.59 -6.28
CA ASP A 31 7.28 3.25 -6.68
C ASP A 31 6.33 3.57 -5.52
N LEU A 32 6.49 2.93 -4.36
CA LEU A 32 5.76 3.20 -3.12
C LEU A 32 6.55 4.08 -2.13
N ARG A 33 7.77 4.51 -2.48
CA ARG A 33 8.60 5.32 -1.55
C ARG A 33 7.88 6.59 -1.07
N TRP A 34 7.03 7.19 -1.91
CA TRP A 34 6.28 8.39 -1.57
C TRP A 34 5.12 8.16 -0.58
N THR A 35 4.62 6.93 -0.41
CA THR A 35 3.63 6.64 0.63
C THR A 35 4.26 6.60 2.02
N ASN A 36 5.59 6.49 2.09
CA ASN A 36 6.35 6.25 3.32
C ASN A 36 7.56 7.18 3.50
N GLU A 37 7.57 8.38 2.91
CA GLU A 37 8.72 9.31 2.93
C GLU A 37 9.13 9.81 4.35
N ILE A 38 8.51 9.34 5.43
CA ILE A 38 8.88 9.67 6.82
C ILE A 38 8.82 8.43 7.72
N SER A 39 9.82 7.55 7.63
CA SER A 39 10.18 6.62 8.73
C SER A 39 11.65 6.16 8.71
N ASP A 40 12.55 6.79 7.95
CA ASP A 40 13.95 6.34 7.88
C ASP A 40 14.86 6.88 9.01
N ASN A 41 14.33 7.66 9.95
CA ASN A 41 15.11 8.22 11.07
C ASN A 41 14.85 7.58 12.44
N HIS A 42 14.33 6.35 12.51
CA HIS A 42 14.25 5.59 13.77
C HIS A 42 14.61 4.12 13.58
N LEU A 43 15.87 3.84 13.23
CA LEU A 43 16.45 2.50 13.36
C LEU A 43 16.89 2.19 14.81
N ASP A 44 16.05 2.55 15.80
CA ASP A 44 16.39 2.28 17.21
C ASP A 44 15.19 1.91 18.12
N ALA A 45 14.07 1.40 17.58
CA ALA A 45 12.91 1.05 18.42
C ALA A 45 11.99 -0.07 17.86
N GLY A 46 12.47 -1.32 17.83
CA GLY A 46 11.61 -2.51 17.70
C GLY A 46 11.03 -2.82 16.30
N ARG A 47 10.40 -3.99 16.18
CA ARG A 47 9.74 -4.48 14.94
C ARG A 47 8.46 -3.67 14.68
N LYS A 48 8.24 -3.25 13.43
CA LYS A 48 6.95 -2.75 12.93
C LYS A 48 6.32 -3.75 11.97
N VAL A 49 4.99 -3.84 11.96
CA VAL A 49 4.23 -4.62 10.97
C VAL A 49 3.78 -3.70 9.85
N ASN A 50 4.11 -4.04 8.61
CA ASN A 50 3.57 -3.34 7.45
C ASN A 50 2.18 -3.90 7.12
N VAL A 51 1.17 -3.02 7.06
CA VAL A 51 -0.19 -3.35 6.62
C VAL A 51 -0.46 -2.59 5.34
N THR A 52 -0.53 -3.32 4.24
CA THR A 52 -0.90 -2.75 2.94
C THR A 52 -2.35 -3.08 2.65
N LEU A 53 -3.15 -2.05 2.39
CA LEU A 53 -4.55 -2.17 2.05
C LEU A 53 -4.78 -1.72 0.61
N PHE A 54 -5.25 -2.63 -0.22
CA PHE A 54 -5.81 -2.32 -1.53
C PHE A 54 -7.32 -2.17 -1.39
N HIS A 55 -7.86 -1.03 -1.83
CA HIS A 55 -9.26 -0.70 -1.57
C HIS A 55 -9.84 0.23 -2.63
N GLU A 56 -11.14 0.50 -2.50
CA GLU A 56 -11.85 1.50 -3.28
C GLU A 56 -12.53 2.51 -2.37
N SER A 57 -12.53 3.78 -2.76
CA SER A 57 -13.16 4.83 -1.97
C SER A 57 -14.67 4.65 -1.82
N MET A 58 -15.38 4.06 -2.80
CA MET A 58 -16.84 3.90 -2.73
C MET A 58 -17.33 2.52 -2.29
N CYS A 59 -16.48 1.48 -2.30
CA CYS A 59 -16.81 0.15 -1.81
C CYS A 59 -17.21 0.17 -0.32
N PRO A 60 -18.40 -0.34 0.06
CA PRO A 60 -18.86 -0.38 1.45
C PRO A 60 -17.88 -1.08 2.40
N ASP A 61 -17.41 -2.28 2.05
CA ASP A 61 -16.53 -3.08 2.91
C ASP A 61 -15.15 -2.42 3.09
N SER A 62 -14.67 -1.73 2.04
CA SER A 62 -13.42 -0.96 2.09
C SER A 62 -13.55 0.19 3.10
N LYS A 63 -14.65 0.94 3.01
CA LYS A 63 -14.93 2.03 3.94
C LYS A 63 -15.06 1.52 5.37
N GLU A 64 -15.80 0.43 5.58
CA GLU A 64 -15.99 -0.16 6.90
C GLU A 64 -14.67 -0.61 7.51
N PHE A 65 -13.82 -1.30 6.74
CA PHE A 65 -12.50 -1.72 7.21
C PHE A 65 -11.64 -0.51 7.59
N ILE A 66 -11.61 0.54 6.76
CA ILE A 66 -10.85 1.76 7.06
C ILE A 66 -11.33 2.41 8.36
N THR A 67 -12.64 2.57 8.53
CA THR A 67 -13.21 3.31 9.67
C THR A 67 -13.19 2.52 10.97
N ASN A 68 -13.43 1.21 10.90
CA ASN A 68 -13.68 0.38 12.08
C ASN A 68 -12.47 -0.45 12.50
N GLN A 69 -11.58 -0.79 11.56
CA GLN A 69 -10.40 -1.63 11.83
C GLN A 69 -9.11 -0.84 11.68
N LEU A 70 -8.83 -0.31 10.48
CA LEU A 70 -7.52 0.27 10.16
C LEU A 70 -7.18 1.51 10.99
N TYR A 71 -8.02 2.54 10.93
CA TYR A 71 -7.72 3.80 11.61
C TYR A 71 -7.66 3.64 13.14
N PRO A 72 -8.64 3.00 13.82
CA PRO A 72 -8.54 2.76 15.27
C PRO A 72 -7.32 1.94 15.67
N THR A 73 -6.94 0.91 14.89
CA THR A 73 -5.75 0.11 15.18
C THR A 73 -4.47 0.93 15.03
N TYR A 74 -4.36 1.73 13.97
CA TYR A 74 -3.23 2.62 13.77
C TYR A 74 -3.06 3.60 14.93
N GLU A 75 -4.16 4.18 15.44
CA GLU A 75 -4.10 5.10 16.58
C GLU A 75 -3.49 4.45 17.84
N LEU A 76 -3.72 3.16 18.04
CA LEU A 76 -3.16 2.38 19.15
C LEU A 76 -1.72 1.91 18.91
N LEU A 77 -1.33 1.74 17.65
CA LEU A 77 -0.08 1.09 17.24
C LEU A 77 0.80 1.96 16.33
N ARG A 78 0.69 3.29 16.39
CA ARG A 78 1.42 4.22 15.49
C ARG A 78 2.92 3.92 15.37
N ASP A 79 3.56 3.56 16.49
CA ASP A 79 5.00 3.26 16.53
C ASP A 79 5.35 1.83 16.11
N TYR A 80 4.35 0.96 15.95
CA TYR A 80 4.50 -0.49 15.69
C TYR A 80 3.90 -0.92 14.35
N MET A 81 3.34 0.01 13.58
CA MET A 81 2.61 -0.28 12.36
C MET A 81 2.96 0.73 11.28
N VAL A 82 3.24 0.22 10.08
CA VAL A 82 3.32 1.03 8.85
C VAL A 82 2.07 0.77 8.04
N VAL A 83 1.44 1.82 7.53
CA VAL A 83 0.21 1.70 6.74
C VAL A 83 0.50 2.16 5.32
N VAL A 84 0.21 1.30 4.35
CA VAL A 84 0.20 1.64 2.93
C VAL A 84 -1.22 1.51 2.40
N LEU A 85 -1.74 2.57 1.80
CA LEU A 85 -3.04 2.55 1.12
C LEU A 85 -2.84 2.59 -0.40
N VAL A 86 -3.58 1.72 -1.10
CA VAL A 86 -3.60 1.65 -2.57
C VAL A 86 -5.05 1.80 -3.05
N PRO A 87 -5.56 3.06 -3.15
CA PRO A 87 -6.92 3.33 -3.61
C PRO A 87 -7.04 3.13 -5.13
N PHE A 88 -7.52 1.97 -5.55
CA PHE A 88 -7.83 1.64 -6.94
C PHE A 88 -8.80 0.47 -7.05
N GLY A 89 -8.49 -0.62 -6.35
CA GLY A 89 -9.29 -1.85 -6.28
C GLY A 89 -9.62 -2.48 -7.63
N ASN A 90 -10.91 -2.74 -7.88
CA ASN A 90 -11.39 -3.40 -9.08
C ASN A 90 -11.49 -2.47 -10.30
N GLY A 91 -10.79 -1.32 -10.26
CA GLY A 91 -10.60 -0.47 -11.42
C GLY A 91 -9.92 -1.18 -12.59
N HIS A 92 -10.08 -0.62 -13.78
CA HIS A 92 -9.50 -1.12 -15.01
C HIS A 92 -8.64 -0.02 -15.66
N ILE A 93 -7.49 -0.44 -16.18
CA ILE A 93 -6.58 0.40 -16.96
C ILE A 93 -6.61 -0.11 -18.40
N ASP A 94 -7.10 0.72 -19.31
CA ASP A 94 -7.08 0.43 -20.75
C ASP A 94 -6.02 1.28 -21.44
N ASN A 95 -5.03 0.63 -22.04
CA ASN A 95 -3.99 1.29 -22.83
C ASN A 95 -4.32 1.19 -24.32
N LYS A 96 -4.58 2.32 -24.97
CA LYS A 96 -4.84 2.40 -26.41
C LYS A 96 -3.72 3.13 -27.12
N THR A 97 -2.95 2.42 -27.93
CA THR A 97 -1.96 3.03 -28.83
C THR A 97 -2.66 3.60 -30.06
N LEU A 98 -2.55 4.92 -30.25
CA LEU A 98 -3.09 5.64 -31.40
C LEU A 98 -2.20 5.44 -32.63
N ARG A 99 -2.75 5.71 -33.83
CA ARG A 99 -2.02 5.58 -35.11
C ARG A 99 -0.74 6.43 -35.20
N ASN A 100 -0.65 7.50 -34.41
CA ASN A 100 0.53 8.36 -34.31
C ASN A 100 1.57 7.86 -33.29
N GLY A 101 1.42 6.64 -32.77
CA GLY A 101 2.32 6.05 -31.78
C GLY A 101 2.10 6.53 -30.33
N LYS A 102 1.19 7.48 -30.09
CA LYS A 102 0.88 7.92 -28.72
C LYS A 102 -0.01 6.91 -28.01
N THR A 103 0.36 6.53 -26.79
CA THR A 103 -0.51 5.71 -25.93
C THR A 103 -1.43 6.60 -25.11
N TYR A 104 -2.73 6.35 -25.22
CA TYR A 104 -3.76 6.93 -24.37
C TYR A 104 -4.12 5.92 -23.27
N VAL A 105 -4.06 6.36 -22.02
CA VAL A 105 -4.45 5.56 -20.85
C VAL A 105 -5.85 6.00 -20.43
N SER A 106 -6.79 5.06 -20.40
CA SER A 106 -8.11 5.25 -19.82
C SER A 106 -8.19 4.49 -18.51
N ILE A 107 -8.77 5.11 -17.47
CA ILE A 107 -9.04 4.46 -16.20
C ILE A 107 -10.55 4.47 -15.97
N THR A 108 -11.10 3.30 -15.63
CA THR A 108 -12.48 3.16 -15.16
C THR A 108 -12.48 2.53 -13.77
N CYS A 109 -13.43 2.91 -12.93
CA CYS A 109 -13.60 2.38 -11.58
C CYS A 109 -14.96 1.69 -11.47
N GLN A 110 -15.08 0.68 -10.59
CA GLN A 110 -16.26 -0.19 -10.47
C GLN A 110 -17.53 0.62 -10.17
N HIS A 111 -17.44 1.61 -9.30
CA HIS A 111 -18.55 2.48 -8.91
C HIS A 111 -18.58 3.81 -9.71
N GLY A 112 -17.96 3.80 -10.90
CA GLY A 112 -17.98 4.91 -11.86
C GLY A 112 -17.05 6.07 -11.52
N VAL A 113 -17.27 7.21 -12.18
CA VAL A 113 -16.34 8.35 -12.15
C VAL A 113 -16.17 8.99 -10.77
N ASN A 114 -17.18 8.87 -9.91
CA ASN A 114 -17.14 9.40 -8.55
C ASN A 114 -16.16 8.64 -7.67
N GLU A 115 -16.07 7.33 -7.85
CA GLU A 115 -15.05 6.51 -7.18
C GLU A 115 -13.66 6.84 -7.66
N CYS A 116 -13.46 6.97 -8.98
CA CYS A 116 -12.17 7.42 -9.51
C CYS A 116 -11.77 8.78 -8.92
N LYS A 117 -12.73 9.70 -8.74
CA LYS A 117 -12.48 10.99 -8.09
C LYS A 117 -12.12 10.82 -6.61
N GLY A 118 -12.82 9.96 -5.87
CA GLY A 118 -12.51 9.62 -4.48
C GLY A 118 -11.10 9.03 -4.34
N ASN A 119 -10.77 8.02 -5.16
CA ASN A 119 -9.47 7.37 -5.19
C ASN A 119 -8.34 8.38 -5.47
N LYS A 120 -8.55 9.33 -6.40
CA LYS A 120 -7.60 10.43 -6.66
C LYS A 120 -7.41 11.35 -5.45
N ILE A 121 -8.48 11.70 -4.75
CA ILE A 121 -8.39 12.55 -3.55
C ILE A 121 -7.57 11.84 -2.48
N GLU A 122 -7.81 10.56 -2.24
CA GLU A 122 -7.06 9.76 -1.25
C GLU A 122 -5.59 9.61 -1.64
N ALA A 123 -5.28 9.27 -2.89
CA ALA A 123 -3.90 9.19 -3.39
C ALA A 123 -3.15 10.53 -3.28
N CYS A 124 -3.83 11.63 -3.63
CA CYS A 124 -3.28 12.97 -3.47
C CYS A 124 -3.08 13.34 -1.99
N ALA A 125 -3.99 12.97 -1.08
CA ALA A 125 -3.82 13.23 0.35
C ALA A 125 -2.59 12.50 0.91
N ILE A 126 -2.38 11.23 0.53
CA ILE A 126 -1.17 10.48 0.90
C ILE A 126 0.07 11.23 0.40
N LYS A 127 0.09 11.64 -0.87
CA LYS A 127 1.25 12.33 -1.48
C LYS A 127 1.52 13.71 -0.87
N LYS A 128 0.48 14.49 -0.59
CA LYS A 128 0.61 15.89 -0.14
C LYS A 128 0.84 16.01 1.36
N TYR A 129 0.14 15.23 2.18
CA TYR A 129 0.30 15.30 3.63
C TYR A 129 1.50 14.49 4.13
N LYS A 130 1.94 13.46 3.38
CA LYS A 130 3.13 12.62 3.61
C LYS A 130 3.12 11.77 4.88
N MET A 131 2.71 12.32 6.01
CA MET A 131 2.65 11.64 7.29
C MET A 131 1.34 10.85 7.43
N THR A 132 1.44 9.57 7.79
CA THR A 132 0.28 8.70 8.06
C THR A 132 -0.65 9.28 9.12
N SER A 133 -0.10 9.94 10.14
CA SER A 133 -0.86 10.64 11.18
C SER A 133 -1.72 11.81 10.66
N LEU A 134 -1.49 12.27 9.43
CA LEU A 134 -2.26 13.35 8.80
C LEU A 134 -3.20 12.80 7.71
N TRP A 135 -2.70 11.96 6.80
CA TRP A 135 -3.54 11.47 5.70
C TRP A 135 -4.51 10.36 6.12
N LEU A 136 -4.15 9.49 7.07
CA LEU A 136 -5.04 8.39 7.47
C LEU A 136 -6.33 8.88 8.15
N PRO A 137 -6.31 9.82 9.13
CA PRO A 137 -7.55 10.37 9.67
C PRO A 137 -8.38 11.11 8.60
N PHE A 138 -7.73 11.74 7.61
CA PHE A 138 -8.42 12.38 6.49
C PHE A 138 -9.17 11.36 5.63
N VAL A 139 -8.51 10.26 5.23
CA VAL A 139 -9.13 9.17 4.47
C VAL A 139 -10.25 8.52 5.30
N ALA A 140 -10.00 8.22 6.57
CA ALA A 140 -11.00 7.65 7.46
C ALA A 140 -12.23 8.56 7.64
N CYS A 141 -12.03 9.89 7.69
CA CYS A 141 -13.14 10.84 7.67
C CYS A 141 -13.96 10.72 6.37
N MET A 142 -13.31 10.69 5.21
CA MET A 142 -14.00 10.56 3.93
C MET A 142 -14.80 9.25 3.83
N SER A 143 -14.21 8.13 4.30
CA SER A 143 -14.81 6.80 4.27
C SER A 143 -16.08 6.66 5.13
N ARG A 144 -16.36 7.59 6.06
CA ARG A 144 -17.61 7.60 6.85
C ARG A 144 -18.85 7.96 6.05
N PHE A 145 -18.70 8.44 4.82
CA PHE A 145 -19.80 8.97 4.04
C PHE A 145 -20.14 8.10 2.82
N PRO A 146 -21.40 8.12 2.36
CA PRO A 146 -21.80 7.44 1.12
C PRO A 146 -21.10 8.01 -0.13
N ASP A 147 -20.74 9.29 -0.11
CA ASP A 147 -20.17 10.05 -1.22
C ASP A 147 -18.79 10.66 -0.91
N PRO A 148 -17.73 9.86 -0.69
CA PRO A 148 -16.41 10.33 -0.22
C PRO A 148 -15.80 11.43 -1.09
N HIS A 149 -15.98 11.34 -2.41
CA HIS A 149 -15.51 12.33 -3.38
C HIS A 149 -15.98 13.77 -3.13
N LYS A 150 -17.09 13.97 -2.39
CA LYS A 150 -17.60 15.30 -2.01
C LYS A 150 -17.15 15.76 -0.62
N ARG A 151 -16.48 14.89 0.14
CA ARG A 151 -16.18 15.11 1.57
C ARG A 151 -14.77 15.58 1.85
N GLY A 152 -13.87 15.51 0.86
CA GLY A 152 -12.46 15.89 1.02
C GLY A 152 -12.27 17.25 1.69
N LYS A 153 -12.89 18.33 1.17
CA LYS A 153 -12.76 19.66 1.79
C LYS A 153 -13.23 19.68 3.25
N MET A 154 -14.42 19.15 3.52
CA MET A 154 -14.99 19.11 4.87
C MET A 154 -14.09 18.32 5.83
N CYS A 155 -13.53 17.19 5.40
CA CYS A 155 -12.63 16.38 6.20
C CYS A 155 -11.29 17.08 6.45
N ALA A 156 -10.72 17.73 5.45
CA ALA A 156 -9.52 18.56 5.61
C ALA A 156 -9.76 19.70 6.60
N ASP A 157 -10.86 20.45 6.45
CA ASP A 157 -11.22 21.55 7.35
C ASP A 157 -11.36 21.05 8.81
N SER A 158 -12.03 19.90 9.02
CA SER A 158 -12.23 19.32 10.36
C SER A 158 -10.96 18.84 11.05
N LEU A 159 -9.91 18.59 10.27
CA LEU A 159 -8.60 18.12 10.75
C LEU A 159 -7.54 19.22 10.69
N HIS A 160 -7.92 20.45 10.35
CA HIS A 160 -7.00 21.58 10.13
C HIS A 160 -5.90 21.27 9.10
N LEU A 161 -6.27 20.61 8.00
CA LEU A 161 -5.38 20.26 6.89
C LEU A 161 -5.64 21.13 5.65
N GLU A 162 -4.59 21.31 4.84
CA GLU A 162 -4.63 22.13 3.63
C GLU A 162 -5.36 21.44 2.47
N TRP A 163 -6.66 21.71 2.33
CA TRP A 163 -7.47 21.22 1.20
C TRP A 163 -6.96 21.65 -0.18
N PRO A 164 -6.56 22.91 -0.44
CA PRO A 164 -6.23 23.35 -1.80
C PRO A 164 -5.16 22.50 -2.49
N ALA A 165 -4.14 22.06 -1.76
CA ALA A 165 -3.08 21.22 -2.31
C ALA A 165 -3.60 19.84 -2.76
N VAL A 166 -4.50 19.23 -1.98
CA VAL A 166 -5.11 17.93 -2.30
C VAL A 166 -6.14 18.06 -3.42
N GLY A 167 -7.02 19.06 -3.34
CA GLY A 167 -8.06 19.32 -4.33
C GLY A 167 -7.47 19.58 -5.72
N GLN A 168 -6.51 20.49 -5.81
CA GLN A 168 -5.83 20.80 -7.09
C GLN A 168 -5.09 19.59 -7.66
N CYS A 169 -4.42 18.80 -6.82
CA CYS A 169 -3.80 17.54 -7.24
C CYS A 169 -4.86 16.59 -7.85
N ALA A 170 -5.97 16.38 -7.15
CA ALA A 170 -7.01 15.43 -7.57
C ALA A 170 -7.77 15.87 -8.83
N ASP A 171 -7.84 17.17 -9.10
CA ASP A 171 -8.43 17.76 -10.31
C ASP A 171 -7.44 17.82 -11.49
N GLY A 172 -6.14 17.79 -11.21
CA GLY A 172 -5.08 17.95 -12.20
C GLY A 172 -4.50 16.65 -12.75
N LYS A 173 -3.47 16.82 -13.59
CA LYS A 173 -2.69 15.71 -14.16
C LYS A 173 -2.03 14.85 -13.08
N GLU A 174 -1.57 15.46 -11.99
CA GLU A 174 -0.92 14.75 -10.89
C GLU A 174 -1.83 13.67 -10.29
N GLY A 175 -3.10 13.98 -10.01
CA GLY A 175 -4.06 13.00 -9.52
C GLY A 175 -4.33 11.89 -10.54
N GLN A 176 -4.35 12.20 -11.84
CA GLN A 176 -4.49 11.20 -12.89
C GLN A 176 -3.29 10.24 -12.93
N ASP A 177 -2.08 10.78 -12.82
CA ASP A 177 -0.83 10.00 -12.79
C ASP A 177 -0.76 9.13 -11.53
N LEU A 178 -1.16 9.68 -10.37
CA LEU A 178 -1.23 8.92 -9.11
C LEU A 178 -2.26 7.79 -9.16
N LEU A 179 -3.45 8.03 -9.75
CA LEU A 179 -4.46 6.97 -9.90
C LEU A 179 -3.97 5.86 -10.83
N TYR A 180 -3.26 6.21 -11.91
CA TYR A 180 -2.63 5.23 -12.79
C TYR A 180 -1.61 4.38 -12.03
N GLU A 181 -0.76 5.01 -11.22
CA GLU A 181 0.24 4.32 -10.42
C GLU A 181 -0.39 3.38 -9.38
N MET A 182 -1.44 3.82 -8.68
CA MET A 182 -2.21 2.95 -7.78
C MET A 182 -2.78 1.74 -8.51
N GLY A 183 -3.32 1.95 -9.71
CA GLY A 183 -3.83 0.84 -10.49
C GLY A 183 -2.74 -0.09 -11.01
N ARG A 184 -1.56 0.42 -11.37
CA ARG A 184 -0.42 -0.41 -11.74
C ARG A 184 0.02 -1.29 -10.57
N LEU A 185 0.16 -0.72 -9.37
CA LEU A 185 0.46 -1.47 -8.15
C LEU A 185 -0.57 -2.57 -7.88
N THR A 186 -1.87 -2.26 -8.03
CA THR A 186 -2.94 -3.26 -7.89
C THR A 186 -2.86 -4.37 -8.94
N LYS A 187 -2.59 -4.05 -10.22
CA LYS A 187 -2.52 -5.05 -11.31
C LYS A 187 -1.23 -5.89 -11.29
N ASP A 188 -0.14 -5.33 -10.78
CA ASP A 188 1.14 -6.02 -10.63
C ASP A 188 1.17 -6.92 -9.39
N HIS A 189 0.25 -6.74 -8.43
CA HIS A 189 0.16 -7.56 -7.23
C HIS A 189 0.03 -9.06 -7.54
N ARG A 190 0.71 -9.91 -6.76
CA ARG A 190 0.67 -11.37 -6.88
C ARG A 190 0.46 -11.98 -5.49
N PRO A 191 -0.60 -12.79 -5.30
CA PRO A 191 -1.59 -13.22 -6.30
C PRO A 191 -2.49 -12.07 -6.78
N PRO A 192 -3.18 -12.18 -7.94
CA PRO A 192 -4.03 -11.10 -8.44
C PRO A 192 -5.09 -10.68 -7.42
N ILE A 193 -5.35 -9.38 -7.32
CA ILE A 193 -6.41 -8.84 -6.47
C ILE A 193 -7.74 -8.99 -7.21
N GLU A 194 -8.62 -9.85 -6.69
CA GLU A 194 -9.92 -10.20 -7.26
C GLU A 194 -11.11 -9.62 -6.47
N TYR A 195 -10.83 -9.04 -5.30
CA TYR A 195 -11.82 -8.43 -4.42
C TYR A 195 -11.17 -7.30 -3.61
N VAL A 196 -12.01 -6.44 -3.03
CA VAL A 196 -11.58 -5.41 -2.08
C VAL A 196 -12.51 -5.34 -0.87
N PRO A 197 -12.03 -4.90 0.31
CA PRO A 197 -10.63 -4.59 0.59
C PRO A 197 -9.75 -5.86 0.50
N TYR A 198 -8.45 -5.70 0.31
CA TYR A 198 -7.49 -6.79 0.22
C TYR A 198 -6.26 -6.39 1.02
N ILE A 199 -5.81 -7.25 1.94
CA ILE A 199 -4.89 -6.87 3.00
C ILE A 199 -3.66 -7.76 2.97
N ASP A 200 -2.50 -7.13 2.83
CA ASP A 200 -1.20 -7.77 3.02
C ASP A 200 -0.60 -7.38 4.36
N PHE A 201 0.13 -8.33 4.94
CA PHE A 201 0.97 -8.11 6.10
C PHE A 201 2.43 -8.39 5.74
N ASP A 202 3.32 -7.44 5.99
CA ASP A 202 4.74 -7.53 5.66
C ASP A 202 5.00 -7.89 4.17
N GLY A 203 4.12 -7.39 3.29
CA GLY A 203 4.18 -7.62 1.84
C GLY A 203 3.83 -9.04 1.41
N VAL A 204 3.09 -9.77 2.25
CA VAL A 204 2.59 -11.11 1.97
C VAL A 204 1.10 -11.17 2.26
N HIS A 205 0.33 -11.66 1.30
CA HIS A 205 -1.06 -12.01 1.51
C HIS A 205 -1.17 -13.34 2.27
N ASP A 206 -1.93 -13.32 3.36
CA ASP A 206 -2.33 -14.49 4.13
C ASP A 206 -3.84 -14.41 4.32
N GLN A 207 -4.57 -15.25 3.58
CA GLN A 207 -6.03 -15.21 3.55
C GLN A 207 -6.65 -15.37 4.95
N LYS A 208 -6.08 -16.24 5.80
CA LYS A 208 -6.60 -16.45 7.16
C LYS A 208 -6.37 -15.20 8.01
N ALA A 209 -5.18 -14.60 7.92
CA ALA A 209 -4.88 -13.37 8.63
C ALA A 209 -5.76 -12.20 8.15
N GLU A 210 -6.05 -12.12 6.85
CA GLU A 210 -6.98 -11.14 6.31
C GLU A 210 -8.41 -11.34 6.87
N GLU A 211 -8.94 -12.56 6.83
CA GLU A 211 -10.28 -12.88 7.34
C GLU A 211 -10.41 -12.51 8.83
N GLU A 212 -9.40 -12.84 9.64
CA GLU A 212 -9.32 -12.42 11.05
C GLU A 212 -9.27 -10.88 11.17
N ALA A 213 -8.47 -10.21 10.34
CA ALA A 213 -8.29 -8.76 10.37
C ALA A 213 -9.55 -7.97 10.04
N ARG A 214 -10.52 -8.56 9.30
CA ARG A 214 -11.81 -7.91 9.04
C ARG A 214 -12.57 -7.55 10.32
N SER A 215 -12.37 -8.32 11.39
CA SER A 215 -13.04 -8.11 12.67
C SER A 215 -12.08 -7.75 13.82
N ASN A 216 -10.81 -8.12 13.71
CA ASN A 216 -9.81 -7.89 14.76
C ASN A 216 -8.41 -7.61 14.18
N LEU A 217 -8.27 -6.52 13.41
CA LEU A 217 -6.97 -6.11 12.87
C LEU A 217 -5.92 -5.88 13.98
N LEU A 218 -6.32 -5.27 15.10
CA LEU A 218 -5.45 -5.06 16.27
C LEU A 218 -4.81 -6.37 16.73
N GLY A 219 -5.61 -7.43 16.94
CA GLY A 219 -5.11 -8.73 17.34
C GLY A 219 -4.14 -9.34 16.32
N VAL A 220 -4.45 -9.24 15.03
CA VAL A 220 -3.58 -9.74 13.95
C VAL A 220 -2.23 -9.02 13.94
N VAL A 221 -2.22 -7.68 14.04
CA VAL A 221 -0.97 -6.90 14.11
C VAL A 221 -0.19 -7.25 15.39
N CYS A 222 -0.87 -7.31 16.53
CA CYS A 222 -0.27 -7.67 17.81
C CYS A 222 0.33 -9.08 17.83
N LYS A 223 -0.25 -10.04 17.12
CA LYS A 223 0.32 -11.38 16.91
C LYS A 223 1.58 -11.33 16.05
N LYS A 224 1.56 -10.52 14.99
CA LYS A 224 2.70 -10.36 14.06
C LYS A 224 3.88 -9.56 14.65
N LEU A 225 3.66 -8.77 15.70
CA LEU A 225 4.74 -8.11 16.45
C LEU A 225 5.60 -9.09 17.27
N GLY A 226 5.09 -10.27 17.59
CA GLY A 226 5.82 -11.27 18.38
C GLY A 226 5.84 -10.96 19.88
N GLU A 227 6.97 -11.21 20.54
CA GLU A 227 7.08 -11.11 22.00
C GLU A 227 7.23 -9.67 22.51
N VAL A 228 7.89 -8.81 21.74
CA VAL A 228 8.11 -7.40 22.07
C VAL A 228 6.99 -6.56 21.44
N LYS A 229 5.96 -6.26 22.22
CA LYS A 229 4.77 -5.54 21.76
C LYS A 229 4.20 -4.61 22.85
N PRO A 230 3.46 -3.56 22.48
CA PRO A 230 2.95 -2.60 23.45
C PRO A 230 1.87 -3.20 24.35
N LYS A 231 1.60 -2.54 25.49
CA LYS A 231 0.63 -3.03 26.49
C LYS A 231 -0.76 -3.31 25.91
N VAL A 232 -1.18 -2.52 24.92
CA VAL A 232 -2.46 -2.68 24.23
C VAL A 232 -2.59 -4.04 23.52
N CYS A 233 -1.49 -4.74 23.27
CA CYS A 233 -1.49 -6.06 22.65
C CYS A 233 -1.65 -7.24 23.62
N TYR A 234 -1.81 -7.00 24.92
CA TYR A 234 -2.12 -8.05 25.89
C TYR A 234 -3.62 -8.07 26.16
N GLY A 235 -4.29 -9.20 25.87
CA GLY A 235 -5.75 -9.36 26.06
C GLY A 235 -6.58 -9.44 24.77
N HIS A 236 -5.92 -9.54 23.60
CA HIS A 236 -6.52 -9.73 22.29
C HIS A 236 -6.06 -11.04 21.65
#